data_AF-A0A659XXS0-F1
#
_entry.id   AF-A0A659XXS0-F1
#
_cell.length_a   1.000
_cell.length_b   1.000
_cell.length_c   1.000
_cell.angle_alpha   90.00
_cell.angle_beta   90.00
_cell.angle_gamma   90.00
#
_symmetry.space_group_name_H-M   'P 1'
#
loop_
_entity.id
_entity.type
_entity.pdbx_description
1 polymer ?
#
loop_
_entity_poly.entity_id
_entity_poly.type
_entity_poly.pdbx_seq_one_letter_code
_entity_poly.pdbx_strand_id
1 'polypeptide(L)' 'MDRVLVRLIAATSFLALSLLPALSEPKHGIAMQGEPALPADYTHFDYVNPDAPKGGSVTYCVVGSFDNLNPFILK' A
#
# COMPACT_ATOMS: atom_id res chain seq x y z
N MET A 1 13.38 5.85 -51.74
CA MET A 1 12.53 4.92 -50.96
C MET A 1 13.07 4.65 -49.56
N ASP A 2 14.37 4.89 -49.31
CA ASP A 2 15.05 4.52 -48.06
C ASP A 2 14.57 5.27 -46.81
N ARG A 3 14.26 6.57 -46.94
CA ARG A 3 13.82 7.40 -45.79
C ARG A 3 12.41 7.06 -45.28
N VAL A 4 11.55 6.52 -46.15
CA VAL A 4 10.18 6.10 -45.78
C VAL A 4 10.22 4.76 -45.07
N LEU A 5 11.04 3.82 -45.56
CA LEU A 5 11.25 2.52 -44.93
C LEU A 5 11.84 2.68 -43.52
N VAL A 6 12.86 3.53 -43.36
CA VAL A 6 13.46 3.82 -42.04
C VAL A 6 12.44 4.43 -41.08
N ARG A 7 11.56 5.32 -41.56
CA ARG A 7 10.49 5.91 -40.73
C ARG A 7 9.43 4.89 -40.33
N LEU A 8 9.08 3.97 -41.22
CA LEU A 8 8.13 2.89 -40.93
C LEU A 8 8.69 1.92 -39.88
N ILE A 9 9.96 1.53 -40.02
CA ILE A 9 10.63 0.65 -39.04
C ILE A 9 10.75 1.36 -37.67
N ALA A 10 11.13 2.64 -37.66
CA ALA A 10 11.19 3.40 -36.42
C ALA A 10 9.80 3.52 -35.76
N ALA A 11 8.75 3.76 -36.55
CA ALA A 11 7.38 3.89 -36.05
C ALA A 11 6.83 2.56 -35.49
N THR A 12 7.08 1.43 -36.16
CA THR A 12 6.63 0.12 -35.67
C THR A 12 7.40 -0.30 -34.42
N SER A 13 8.71 -0.02 -34.35
CA SER A 13 9.51 -0.30 -33.15
C SER A 13 9.07 0.56 -31.95
N PHE A 14 8.74 1.83 -32.17
CA PHE A 14 8.25 2.72 -31.13
C PHE A 14 6.86 2.29 -30.62
N LEU A 15 5.97 1.90 -31.54
CA LEU A 15 4.65 1.39 -31.19
C LEU A 15 4.74 0.08 -30.38
N ALA A 16 5.63 -0.83 -30.77
CA ALA A 16 5.85 -2.08 -30.05
C ALA A 16 6.34 -1.86 -28.60
N LEU A 17 7.18 -0.85 -28.36
CA LEU A 17 7.69 -0.53 -27.02
C LEU A 17 6.62 0.10 -26.11
N SER A 18 5.65 0.81 -26.70
CA SER A 18 4.57 1.47 -25.94
C SER A 18 3.49 0.52 -25.41
N LEU A 19 3.46 -0.72 -25.91
CA LEU A 19 2.46 -1.74 -25.55
C LEU A 19 2.90 -2.65 -24.39
N LEU A 20 4.05 -2.39 -23.77
CA LEU A 20 4.51 -3.18 -22.62
C LEU A 20 3.58 -2.93 -21.42
N PRO A 21 3.06 -3.99 -20.76
CA PRO A 21 2.26 -3.83 -19.56
C PRO A 21 3.13 -3.27 -18.42
N ALA A 22 2.55 -2.40 -17.61
CA ALA A 22 3.19 -1.97 -16.37
C ALA A 22 3.25 -3.16 -15.40
N LEU A 23 4.46 -3.66 -15.15
CA LEU A 23 4.69 -4.71 -14.16
C LEU A 23 4.81 -4.05 -12.79
N SER A 24 3.89 -4.38 -11.88
CA SER A 24 4.01 -4.04 -10.47
C SER A 24 4.13 -5.31 -9.65
N GLU A 25 5.16 -5.39 -8.82
CA GLU A 25 5.28 -6.47 -7.83
C GLU A 25 4.39 -6.17 -6.62
N PRO A 26 3.81 -7.20 -5.97
CA PRO A 26 3.16 -7.04 -4.68
C PRO A 26 4.10 -6.32 -3.69
N LYS A 27 3.59 -5.29 -3.01
CA LYS A 27 4.31 -4.58 -1.94
C LYS A 27 3.69 -4.92 -0.59
N HIS A 28 4.51 -4.99 0.44
CA HIS A 28 4.07 -5.33 1.81
C HIS A 28 3.49 -4.13 2.57
N GLY A 29 3.66 -2.91 2.05
CA GLY A 29 3.28 -1.68 2.73
C GLY A 29 3.05 -0.53 1.76
N ILE A 30 2.30 0.46 2.22
CA ILE A 30 2.02 1.71 1.50
C ILE A 30 2.35 2.89 2.42
N ALA A 31 3.11 3.84 1.90
CA ALA A 31 3.36 5.13 2.54
C ALA A 31 2.70 6.22 1.69
N MET A 32 2.14 7.24 2.34
CA MET A 32 1.56 8.39 1.62
C MET A 32 2.62 9.10 0.79
N GLN A 33 3.83 9.24 1.34
CA GLN A 33 5.03 9.70 0.63
C GLN A 33 6.21 8.81 1.01
N GLY A 34 7.11 8.59 0.05
CA GLY A 34 8.33 7.81 0.25
C GLY A 34 8.07 6.31 0.35
N GLU A 35 9.00 5.60 1.00
CA GLU A 35 8.93 4.15 1.19
C GLU A 35 8.39 3.81 2.60
N PRO A 36 7.70 2.67 2.77
CA PRO A 36 7.34 2.16 4.09
C PRO A 36 8.58 2.03 4.99
N ALA A 37 8.46 2.50 6.24
CA ALA A 37 9.59 2.53 7.17
C ALA A 37 10.06 1.14 7.64
N LEU A 38 9.17 0.15 7.62
CA LEU A 38 9.45 -1.21 8.08
C LEU A 38 9.73 -2.13 6.90
N PRO A 39 10.69 -3.06 7.01
CA PRO A 39 11.01 -4.01 5.94
C PRO A 39 9.87 -5.02 5.76
N ALA A 40 9.91 -5.81 4.69
CA ALA A 40 8.84 -6.77 4.36
C ALA A 40 8.63 -7.88 5.39
N ASP A 41 9.69 -8.19 6.15
CA ASP A 41 9.81 -9.32 7.07
C ASP A 41 9.72 -8.90 8.55
N TYR A 42 9.33 -7.66 8.84
CA TYR A 42 9.15 -7.19 10.21
C TYR A 42 8.15 -8.07 10.98
N THR A 43 8.48 -8.37 12.23
CA THR A 43 7.67 -9.26 13.08
C THR A 43 6.71 -8.50 14.00
N HIS A 44 7.05 -7.25 14.33
CA HIS A 44 6.23 -6.34 15.14
C HIS A 44 6.62 -4.88 14.86
N PHE A 45 5.76 -3.94 15.25
CA PHE A 45 6.11 -2.51 15.22
C PHE A 45 7.13 -2.17 16.31
N ASP A 46 7.90 -1.10 16.10
CA ASP A 46 8.99 -0.68 16.99
C ASP A 46 8.51 -0.32 18.41
N TYR A 47 7.22 0.02 18.55
CA TYR A 47 6.61 0.39 19.83
C TYR A 47 5.88 -0.76 20.53
N VAL A 48 5.91 -1.97 19.96
CA VAL A 48 5.29 -3.15 20.55
C VAL A 48 6.29 -3.85 21.46
N ASN A 49 5.86 -4.22 22.68
CA ASN A 49 6.57 -5.21 23.48
C ASN A 49 6.16 -6.62 22.98
N PRO A 50 7.03 -7.37 22.29
CA PRO A 50 6.69 -8.71 21.78
C PRO A 50 6.39 -9.70 22.92
N ASP A 51 7.03 -9.50 24.08
CA ASP A 51 6.89 -10.35 25.27
C ASP A 51 5.78 -9.87 26.22
N ALA A 52 4.85 -9.04 25.73
CA ALA A 52 3.75 -8.52 26.54
C ALA A 52 2.97 -9.69 27.20
N PRO A 53 2.86 -9.72 28.54
CA PRO A 53 2.10 -10.75 29.26
C PRO A 53 0.67 -10.86 28.72
N LYS A 54 0.20 -12.09 28.55
CA LYS A 54 -1.17 -12.35 28.09
C LYS A 54 -2.07 -12.55 29.31
N GLY A 55 -3.19 -11.83 29.36
CA GLY A 55 -4.18 -11.89 30.44
C GLY A 55 -4.33 -10.60 31.24
N GLY A 56 -5.16 -10.64 32.28
CA GLY A 56 -5.54 -9.47 33.07
C GLY A 56 -6.76 -8.70 32.53
N SER A 57 -7.09 -7.58 33.17
CA SER A 57 -8.22 -6.72 32.77
C SER A 57 -7.82 -5.24 32.81
N VAL A 58 -8.30 -4.48 31.83
CA VAL A 58 -8.17 -3.01 31.79
C VAL A 58 -9.56 -2.40 31.96
N THR A 59 -9.72 -1.52 32.94
CA THR A 59 -10.93 -0.70 33.11
C THR A 59 -10.58 0.73 32.75
N TYR A 60 -11.26 1.27 31.75
CA TYR A 60 -11.01 2.62 31.22
C TYR A 60 -12.29 3.46 31.28
N CYS A 61 -12.17 4.69 31.75
CA CYS A 61 -13.28 5.63 31.86
C CYS A 61 -13.28 6.62 30.71
N VAL A 62 -14.47 6.91 30.17
CA VAL A 62 -14.69 7.92 29.11
C VAL A 62 -15.84 8.83 29.54
N VAL A 63 -15.69 10.13 29.30
CA VAL A 63 -16.75 11.11 29.54
C VAL A 63 -17.71 11.13 28.35
N GLY A 64 -19.00 10.87 28.59
CA GLY A 64 -20.04 10.81 27.55
C GLY A 64 -20.99 9.63 27.75
N SER A 65 -21.78 9.31 26.71
CA SER A 65 -22.65 8.13 26.67
C SER A 65 -22.66 7.52 25.26
N PHE A 66 -23.17 6.30 25.13
CA PHE A 66 -23.47 5.66 23.85
C PHE A 66 -24.89 5.09 23.88
N ASP A 67 -25.59 5.17 22.76
CA ASP A 67 -26.92 4.60 22.54
C ASP A 67 -26.98 3.69 21.31
N ASN A 68 -25.90 3.67 20.51
CA ASN A 68 -25.75 2.84 19.32
C ASN A 68 -24.33 2.29 19.23
N LEU A 69 -24.21 1.03 18.78
CA LEU A 69 -22.93 0.33 18.61
C LEU A 69 -22.48 0.25 17.14
N ASN A 70 -23.19 0.88 16.21
CA ASN A 70 -22.83 0.95 14.80
C ASN A 70 -22.06 2.25 14.49
N PRO A 71 -20.73 2.20 14.27
CA PRO A 71 -19.93 3.39 14.02
C PRO A 71 -19.96 3.89 12.56
N PHE A 72 -20.68 3.20 11.66
CA PHE A 72 -20.65 3.49 10.21
C PHE A 72 -21.91 4.14 9.67
N ILE A 73 -22.91 4.39 10.51
CA ILE A 73 -24.12 5.11 10.13
C ILE A 73 -23.95 6.60 10.35
N LEU A 74 -24.71 7.37 9.59
CA LEU A 74 -24.85 8.80 9.86
C LEU A 74 -25.54 9.00 11.21
N LYS A 75 -25.10 10.05 11.89
CA LYS A 75 -25.70 10.50 13.14
C LYS A 75 -26.92 11.37 12.87
#